data_AF-A0A120KND2-F1
#
_entry.id   AF-A0A120KND2-F1
#
_cell.length_a   1.000
_cell.length_b   1.000
_cell.length_c   1.000
_cell.angle_alpha   90.00
_cell.angle_beta   90.00
_cell.angle_gamma   90.00
#
_symmetry.space_group_name_H-M   'P 1'
#
loop_
_entity.id
_entity.type
_entity.pdbx_description
1 polymer ?
#
loop_
_entity_poly.entity_id
_entity_poly.type
_entity_poly.pdbx_seq_one_letter_code
_entity_poly.pdbx_strand_id
1 'polypeptide(L)'
;MDQTGFPADTIILSLSAADWRHRQELEQSNVFEKYTKGLKKTLLVLKDLQKSDDIDLLVKVEASLISMERSLYAKNDPSVLPSLNAAVRDFEDIKKAVDVVKSPKAYIAAANTYRSNKKIHGVVIDGCHEAINGHVTRLGNRMSAVGISIPEKNILRQRQENMRQAKKLYMDLQRKALGLPLETDRGLER
;
A
#
# COMPACT_ATOMS: atom_id res chain seq x y z
N MET A 1 -18.16 14.64 -27.56
CA MET A 1 -17.48 13.73 -26.61
C MET A 1 -16.26 13.23 -27.32
N ASP A 2 -15.09 13.69 -26.91
CA ASP A 2 -13.84 13.35 -27.58
C ASP A 2 -13.44 11.91 -27.25
N GLN A 3 -13.24 11.11 -28.29
CA GLN A 3 -12.80 9.72 -28.18
C GLN A 3 -11.31 9.71 -27.82
N THR A 4 -10.96 9.16 -26.66
CA THR A 4 -9.58 9.21 -26.14
C THR A 4 -8.68 8.08 -26.64
N GLY A 5 -9.21 7.18 -27.48
CA GLY A 5 -8.43 6.12 -28.12
C GLY A 5 -7.88 5.07 -27.15
N PHE A 6 -8.39 5.02 -25.91
CA PHE A 6 -8.00 3.98 -24.95
C PHE A 6 -8.82 2.69 -25.19
N PRO A 7 -8.24 1.49 -25.03
CA PRO A 7 -8.96 0.22 -25.21
C PRO A 7 -10.14 0.00 -24.23
N ALA A 8 -10.27 0.85 -23.20
CA ALA A 8 -11.47 0.92 -22.37
C ALA A 8 -12.69 1.51 -23.13
N ASP A 9 -12.46 2.41 -24.09
CA ASP A 9 -13.52 2.99 -24.94
C ASP A 9 -14.10 1.93 -25.89
N THR A 10 -13.29 0.94 -26.30
CA THR A 10 -13.71 -0.14 -27.20
C THR A 10 -14.60 -1.19 -26.52
N ILE A 11 -14.43 -1.43 -25.22
CA ILE A 11 -15.28 -2.34 -24.43
C ILE A 11 -16.64 -1.70 -24.13
N ILE A 12 -16.68 -0.39 -23.96
CA ILE A 12 -17.93 0.36 -23.71
C ILE A 12 -18.82 0.39 -24.96
N LEU A 13 -18.23 0.33 -26.16
CA LEU A 13 -18.94 0.27 -27.43
C LEU A 13 -19.49 -1.11 -27.81
N SER A 14 -19.15 -2.19 -27.07
CA SER A 14 -19.65 -3.54 -27.33
C SER A 14 -20.72 -4.04 -26.35
N LEU A 15 -21.17 -3.19 -25.41
CA LEU A 15 -22.22 -3.56 -24.46
C LEU A 15 -23.59 -3.47 -25.11
N SER A 16 -24.37 -4.53 -25.03
CA SER A 16 -25.74 -4.54 -25.55
C SER A 16 -26.62 -3.58 -24.76
N ALA A 17 -27.75 -3.14 -25.34
CA ALA A 17 -28.71 -2.32 -24.62
C ALA A 17 -29.26 -2.98 -23.33
N ALA A 18 -29.23 -4.32 -23.26
CA ALA A 18 -29.58 -5.07 -22.06
C ALA A 18 -28.50 -4.94 -20.96
N ASP A 19 -27.23 -4.98 -21.34
CA ASP A 19 -26.11 -4.80 -20.39
C ASP A 19 -26.11 -3.38 -19.79
N TRP A 20 -26.47 -2.39 -20.60
CA TRP A 20 -26.64 -1.01 -20.14
C TRP A 20 -27.78 -0.83 -19.13
N ARG A 21 -28.93 -1.44 -19.38
CA ARG A 21 -30.08 -1.40 -18.45
C ARG A 21 -29.74 -2.11 -17.14
N HIS A 22 -29.10 -3.28 -17.21
CA HIS A 22 -28.73 -4.02 -16.02
C HIS A 22 -27.69 -3.28 -15.17
N ARG A 23 -26.73 -2.60 -15.81
CA ARG A 23 -25.81 -1.70 -15.13
C ARG A 23 -26.52 -0.53 -14.46
N GLN A 24 -27.48 0.09 -15.15
CA GLN A 24 -28.25 1.22 -14.61
C GLN A 24 -29.10 0.80 -13.39
N GLU A 25 -29.70 -0.39 -13.44
CA GLU A 25 -30.44 -0.98 -12.32
C GLU A 25 -29.52 -1.29 -11.12
N LEU A 26 -28.32 -1.82 -11.37
CA LEU A 26 -27.30 -2.03 -10.34
C LEU A 26 -26.86 -0.70 -9.71
N GLU A 27 -26.59 0.33 -10.51
CA GLU A 27 -26.18 1.66 -10.05
C GLU A 27 -27.27 2.36 -9.22
N GLN A 28 -28.55 2.04 -9.46
CA GLN A 28 -29.69 2.54 -8.68
C GLN A 28 -30.03 1.67 -7.47
N SER A 29 -29.36 0.54 -7.28
CA SER A 29 -29.63 -0.36 -6.16
C SER A 29 -29.10 0.19 -4.83
N ASN A 30 -29.81 -0.12 -3.75
CA ASN A 30 -29.36 0.15 -2.37
C ASN A 30 -27.99 -0.51 -2.08
N VAL A 31 -27.67 -1.61 -2.76
CA VAL A 31 -26.38 -2.31 -2.62
C VAL A 31 -25.24 -1.44 -3.17
N PHE A 32 -25.42 -0.85 -4.35
CA PHE A 32 -24.42 0.04 -4.95
C PHE A 32 -24.24 1.34 -4.16
N GLU A 33 -25.32 1.89 -3.62
CA GLU A 33 -25.26 3.06 -2.75
C GLU A 33 -24.45 2.76 -1.48
N LYS A 34 -24.74 1.63 -0.80
CA LYS A 34 -23.99 1.17 0.37
C LYS A 34 -22.53 0.92 0.04
N TYR A 35 -22.24 0.29 -1.09
CA TYR A 35 -20.88 0.06 -1.57
C TYR A 35 -20.11 1.36 -1.74
N THR A 36 -20.69 2.32 -2.46
CA THR A 36 -20.07 3.63 -2.73
C THR A 36 -19.85 4.43 -1.44
N LYS A 37 -20.83 4.43 -0.52
CA LYS A 37 -20.67 5.03 0.81
C LYS A 37 -19.54 4.35 1.61
N GLY A 38 -19.46 3.02 1.54
CA GLY A 38 -18.39 2.23 2.13
C GLY A 38 -17.01 2.65 1.61
N LEU A 39 -16.84 2.76 0.29
CA LEU A 39 -15.58 3.20 -0.32
C LEU A 39 -15.16 4.60 0.14
N LYS A 40 -16.10 5.55 0.20
CA LYS A 40 -15.83 6.90 0.72
C LYS A 40 -15.38 6.88 2.18
N LYS A 41 -16.08 6.12 3.03
CA LYS A 41 -15.72 5.99 4.45
C LYS A 41 -14.35 5.35 4.63
N THR A 42 -14.06 4.29 3.90
CA THR A 42 -12.74 3.63 3.90
C THR A 42 -11.64 4.59 3.52
N LEU A 43 -11.84 5.39 2.46
CA LEU A 43 -10.85 6.39 2.05
C LEU A 43 -10.58 7.43 3.15
N LEU A 44 -11.62 7.92 3.83
CA LEU A 44 -11.46 8.86 4.94
C LEU A 44 -10.66 8.24 6.10
N VAL A 45 -11.02 7.02 6.52
CA VAL A 45 -10.30 6.30 7.58
C VAL A 45 -8.83 6.09 7.22
N LEU A 46 -8.52 5.74 5.96
CA LEU A 46 -7.14 5.55 5.52
C LEU A 46 -6.34 6.87 5.49
N LYS A 47 -6.99 7.99 5.18
CA LYS A 47 -6.37 9.32 5.26
C LYS A 47 -6.10 9.73 6.70
N ASP A 48 -7.02 9.45 7.61
CA ASP A 48 -6.84 9.75 9.03
C ASP A 48 -5.78 8.84 9.66
N LEU A 49 -5.72 7.58 9.24
CA LEU A 49 -4.64 6.66 9.59
C LEU A 49 -3.27 7.24 9.18
N GLN A 50 -3.14 7.84 8.00
CA GLN A 50 -1.88 8.46 7.58
C GLN A 50 -1.41 9.54 8.56
N LYS A 51 -2.34 10.34 9.08
CA LYS A 51 -2.07 11.44 10.02
C LYS A 51 -1.69 10.96 11.42
N SER A 52 -1.88 9.68 11.73
CA SER A 52 -1.50 9.15 13.05
C SER A 52 0.01 9.14 13.27
N ASP A 53 0.81 9.17 12.19
CA ASP A 53 2.27 9.03 12.22
C ASP A 53 2.78 7.84 13.05
N ASP A 54 1.94 6.81 13.17
CA ASP A 54 2.24 5.57 13.89
C ASP A 54 2.54 4.46 12.89
N ILE A 55 3.82 4.09 12.80
CA ILE A 55 4.30 3.02 11.93
C ILE A 55 3.67 1.66 12.27
N ASP A 56 3.50 1.33 13.55
CA ASP A 56 2.90 0.07 13.96
C ASP A 56 1.44 0.01 13.52
N LEU A 57 0.72 1.12 13.67
CA LEU A 57 -0.67 1.20 13.25
C LEU A 57 -0.81 1.11 11.72
N LEU A 58 0.02 1.83 10.96
CA LEU A 58 0.05 1.79 9.50
C LEU A 58 0.29 0.36 8.98
N VAL A 59 1.31 -0.32 9.52
CA VAL A 59 1.69 -1.67 9.13
C VAL A 59 0.61 -2.68 9.52
N LYS A 60 0.04 -2.59 10.74
CA LYS A 60 -1.02 -3.50 11.21
C LYS A 60 -2.31 -3.38 10.40
N VAL A 61 -2.76 -2.16 10.11
CA VAL A 61 -3.96 -1.95 9.30
C VAL A 61 -3.76 -2.51 7.90
N GLU A 62 -2.61 -2.23 7.27
CA GLU A 62 -2.36 -2.74 5.93
C GLU A 62 -2.23 -4.27 5.89
N ALA A 63 -1.56 -4.89 6.87
CA ALA A 63 -1.50 -6.35 7.00
C ALA A 63 -2.90 -6.98 7.15
N SER A 64 -3.80 -6.28 7.87
CA SER A 64 -5.20 -6.71 8.02
C SER A 64 -5.97 -6.62 6.70
N LEU A 65 -5.78 -5.55 5.92
CA LEU A 65 -6.38 -5.42 4.59
C LEU A 65 -5.91 -6.53 3.64
N ILE A 66 -4.62 -6.86 3.67
CA ILE A 66 -4.08 -7.96 2.85
C ILE A 66 -4.60 -9.32 3.27
N SER A 67 -4.76 -9.54 4.58
CA SER A 67 -5.35 -10.78 5.10
C SER A 67 -6.82 -10.92 4.68
N MET A 68 -7.57 -9.80 4.69
CA MET A 68 -8.95 -9.75 4.22
C MET A 68 -9.02 -10.02 2.72
N GLU A 69 -8.18 -9.37 1.91
CA GLU A 69 -8.10 -9.61 0.46
C GLU A 69 -7.76 -11.06 0.13
N ARG A 70 -6.77 -11.62 0.81
CA ARG A 70 -6.42 -13.04 0.68
C ARG A 70 -7.63 -13.92 0.96
N SER A 71 -8.38 -13.64 2.02
CA SER A 71 -9.57 -14.43 2.38
C SER A 71 -10.69 -14.31 1.34
N LEU A 72 -10.87 -13.13 0.76
CA LEU A 72 -11.88 -12.87 -0.27
C LEU A 72 -11.52 -13.50 -1.63
N TYR A 73 -10.28 -13.32 -2.07
CA TYR A 73 -9.82 -13.80 -3.37
C TYR A 73 -9.42 -15.27 -3.38
N ALA A 74 -9.12 -15.88 -2.22
CA ALA A 74 -8.74 -17.30 -2.13
C ALA A 74 -9.74 -18.26 -2.76
N LYS A 75 -11.03 -17.90 -2.80
CA LYS A 75 -12.07 -18.73 -3.40
C LYS A 75 -12.28 -18.49 -4.89
N ASN A 76 -12.02 -17.27 -5.36
CA ASN A 76 -12.52 -16.78 -6.64
C ASN A 76 -11.42 -16.54 -7.68
N ASP A 77 -10.17 -16.36 -7.25
CA ASP A 77 -9.03 -16.17 -8.14
C ASP A 77 -7.76 -16.80 -7.54
N PRO A 78 -7.46 -18.07 -7.87
CA PRO A 78 -6.25 -18.73 -7.40
C PRO A 78 -4.95 -18.11 -7.91
N SER A 79 -5.00 -17.35 -9.01
CA SER A 79 -3.79 -16.78 -9.65
C SER A 79 -3.14 -15.67 -8.82
N VAL A 80 -3.93 -14.95 -8.02
CA VAL A 80 -3.44 -13.86 -7.15
C VAL A 80 -2.91 -14.36 -5.81
N LEU A 81 -3.23 -15.60 -5.42
CA LEU A 81 -2.86 -16.17 -4.12
C LEU A 81 -1.35 -16.17 -3.83
N PRO A 82 -0.45 -16.53 -4.77
CA PRO A 82 0.98 -16.49 -4.51
C PRO A 82 1.47 -15.07 -4.15
N SER A 83 0.99 -14.04 -4.85
CA SER A 83 1.33 -12.65 -4.56
C SER A 83 0.80 -12.19 -3.21
N LEU A 84 -0.43 -12.58 -2.86
CA LEU A 84 -1.02 -12.27 -1.55
C LEU A 84 -0.29 -12.99 -0.41
N ASN A 85 0.09 -14.26 -0.59
CA ASN A 85 0.87 -15.02 0.38
C ASN A 85 2.26 -14.43 0.61
N ALA A 86 2.95 -14.01 -0.46
CA ALA A 86 4.23 -13.34 -0.37
C ALA A 86 4.11 -12.05 0.46
N ALA A 87 3.11 -11.22 0.16
CA ALA A 87 2.91 -9.98 0.90
C ALA A 87 2.56 -10.19 2.38
N VAL A 88 1.79 -11.24 2.73
CA VAL A 88 1.53 -11.56 4.14
C VAL A 88 2.85 -11.83 4.88
N ARG A 89 3.76 -12.60 4.28
CA ARG A 89 5.10 -12.86 4.85
C ARG A 89 5.93 -11.57 4.95
N ASP A 90 5.90 -10.74 3.91
CA ASP A 90 6.58 -9.45 3.90
C ASP A 90 6.14 -8.57 5.09
N PHE A 91 4.85 -8.58 5.45
CA PHE A 91 4.35 -7.83 6.61
C PHE A 91 4.83 -8.38 7.95
N GLU A 92 5.07 -9.69 8.07
CA GLU A 92 5.70 -10.27 9.25
C GLU A 92 7.16 -9.80 9.37
N ASP A 93 7.88 -9.72 8.24
CA ASP A 93 9.26 -9.29 8.21
C ASP A 93 9.41 -7.78 8.46
N ILE A 94 8.51 -6.96 7.93
CA ILE A 94 8.40 -5.53 8.29
C ILE A 94 8.22 -5.37 9.80
N LYS A 95 7.31 -6.14 10.41
CA LYS A 95 7.06 -6.06 11.85
C LYS A 95 8.32 -6.40 12.66
N LYS A 96 9.00 -7.51 12.33
CA LYS A 96 10.27 -7.89 12.98
C LYS A 96 11.32 -6.79 12.85
N ALA A 97 11.46 -6.20 11.66
CA ALA A 97 12.42 -5.14 11.40
C ALA A 97 12.13 -3.88 12.23
N VAL A 98 10.86 -3.48 12.32
CA VAL A 98 10.40 -2.37 13.19
C VAL A 98 10.75 -2.63 14.65
N ASP A 99 10.51 -3.85 15.14
CA ASP A 99 10.83 -4.23 16.52
C ASP A 99 12.34 -4.22 16.80
N VAL A 100 13.16 -4.68 15.84
CA VAL A 100 14.63 -4.63 15.95
C VAL A 100 15.14 -3.19 15.99
N VAL A 101 14.64 -2.32 15.12
CA VAL A 101 15.05 -0.90 15.03
C VAL A 101 14.75 -0.13 16.32
N LYS A 102 13.65 -0.47 17.03
CA LYS A 102 13.33 0.12 18.34
C LYS A 102 14.37 -0.20 19.41
N SER A 103 15.26 -1.17 19.20
CA SER A 103 16.40 -1.49 20.05
C SER A 103 17.71 -1.03 19.41
N PRO A 104 18.25 0.15 19.80
CA PRO A 104 19.44 0.72 19.15
C PRO A 104 20.64 -0.24 19.12
N LYS A 105 20.91 -0.96 20.21
CA LYS A 105 22.02 -1.93 20.28
C LYS A 105 21.86 -3.07 19.28
N ALA A 106 20.65 -3.64 19.19
CA ALA A 106 20.36 -4.73 18.27
C ALA A 106 20.45 -4.25 16.81
N TYR A 107 19.92 -3.07 16.53
CA TYR A 107 19.95 -2.51 15.19
C TYR A 107 21.35 -2.11 14.73
N ILE A 108 22.17 -1.49 15.58
CA ILE A 108 23.58 -1.18 15.25
C ILE A 108 24.34 -2.47 14.92
N ALA A 109 24.18 -3.52 15.73
CA ALA A 109 24.82 -4.82 15.48
C ALA A 109 24.39 -5.40 14.12
N ALA A 110 23.09 -5.40 13.82
CA ALA A 110 22.57 -5.86 12.53
C ALA A 110 23.10 -4.99 11.37
N ALA A 111 23.06 -3.66 11.51
CA ALA A 111 23.47 -2.71 10.48
C ALA A 111 24.96 -2.80 10.11
N ASN A 112 25.80 -3.27 11.03
CA ASN A 112 27.23 -3.50 10.79
C ASN A 112 27.51 -4.76 9.95
N THR A 113 26.55 -5.68 9.81
CA THR A 113 26.71 -6.86 8.95
C THR A 113 26.47 -6.56 7.47
N TYR A 114 25.77 -5.46 7.17
CA TYR A 114 25.47 -5.03 5.80
C TYR A 114 26.68 -4.36 5.14
N ARG A 115 26.91 -4.73 3.87
CA ARG A 115 27.92 -4.10 3.00
C ARG A 115 27.62 -2.60 2.78
N SER A 116 28.66 -1.82 2.50
CA SER A 116 28.56 -0.37 2.27
C SER A 116 27.61 0.00 1.12
N ASN A 117 27.56 -0.81 0.05
CA ASN A 117 26.66 -0.59 -1.09
C ASN A 117 25.17 -0.81 -0.78
N LYS A 118 24.83 -1.34 0.39
CA LYS A 118 23.46 -1.46 0.91
C LYS A 118 23.12 -0.34 1.89
N LYS A 119 23.94 0.71 1.98
CA LYS A 119 23.70 1.87 2.84
C LYS A 119 23.49 3.12 1.99
N ILE A 120 22.37 3.82 2.21
CA ILE A 120 22.09 5.12 1.61
C ILE A 120 22.10 6.14 2.73
N HIS A 121 22.96 7.15 2.61
CA HIS A 121 23.07 8.23 3.60
C HIS A 121 23.33 7.76 5.05
N GLY A 122 24.02 6.62 5.21
CA GLY A 122 24.32 6.00 6.50
C GLY A 122 23.24 5.04 7.02
N VAL A 123 22.08 4.97 6.36
CA VAL A 123 20.97 4.07 6.72
C VAL A 123 20.99 2.82 5.85
N VAL A 124 20.76 1.66 6.46
CA VAL A 124 20.72 0.38 5.75
C VAL A 124 19.40 0.23 4.98
N ILE A 125 19.52 -0.13 3.71
CA ILE A 125 18.41 -0.60 2.88
C ILE A 125 18.27 -2.10 3.10
N ASP A 126 17.50 -2.45 4.12
CA ASP A 126 17.22 -3.81 4.56
C ASP A 126 15.96 -4.40 3.92
N GLY A 127 15.57 -5.60 4.37
CA GLY A 127 14.38 -6.29 3.87
C GLY A 127 13.07 -5.53 4.13
N CYS A 128 12.99 -4.66 5.14
CA CYS A 128 11.81 -3.83 5.37
C CYS A 128 11.59 -2.83 4.23
N HIS A 129 12.68 -2.21 3.75
CA HIS A 129 12.62 -1.32 2.59
C HIS A 129 12.17 -2.05 1.32
N GLU A 130 12.74 -3.23 1.08
CA GLU A 130 12.43 -4.06 -0.08
C GLU A 130 10.96 -4.53 -0.02
N ALA A 131 10.49 -5.01 1.14
CA ALA A 131 9.11 -5.41 1.39
C ALA A 131 8.11 -4.26 1.15
N ILE A 132 8.36 -3.07 1.71
CA ILE A 132 7.49 -1.91 1.51
C ILE A 132 7.45 -1.50 0.02
N ASN A 133 8.60 -1.44 -0.65
CA ASN A 133 8.67 -1.10 -2.07
C ASN A 133 7.93 -2.13 -2.95
N GLY A 134 8.09 -3.42 -2.65
CA GLY A 134 7.38 -4.51 -3.32
C GLY A 134 5.87 -4.35 -3.16
N HIS A 135 5.41 -4.03 -1.95
CA HIS A 135 4.00 -3.81 -1.70
C HIS A 135 3.44 -2.56 -2.40
N VAL A 136 4.16 -1.44 -2.38
CA VAL A 136 3.77 -0.22 -3.13
C VAL A 136 3.64 -0.55 -4.62
N THR A 137 4.58 -1.31 -5.19
CA THR A 137 4.52 -1.76 -6.59
C THR A 137 3.29 -2.62 -6.85
N ARG A 138 2.99 -3.58 -5.98
CA ARG A 138 1.80 -4.44 -6.08
C ARG A 138 0.50 -3.63 -6.09
N LEU A 139 0.36 -2.65 -5.20
CA LEU A 139 -0.80 -1.74 -5.18
C LEU A 139 -0.91 -0.94 -6.49
N GLY A 140 0.22 -0.53 -7.06
CA GLY A 140 0.27 0.14 -8.36
C GLY A 140 -0.23 -0.76 -9.49
N ASN A 141 0.27 -1.99 -9.56
CA ASN A 141 -0.17 -2.98 -10.55
C ASN A 141 -1.67 -3.25 -10.47
N ARG A 142 -2.22 -3.34 -9.25
CA ARG A 142 -3.67 -3.52 -9.05
C ARG A 142 -4.47 -2.30 -9.49
N MET A 143 -3.93 -1.10 -9.33
CA MET A 143 -4.58 0.14 -9.78
C MET A 143 -4.67 0.24 -11.31
N SER A 144 -3.74 -0.42 -12.01
CA SER A 144 -3.73 -0.53 -13.48
C SER A 144 -4.64 -1.63 -14.02
N ALA A 145 -5.25 -2.45 -13.17
CA ALA A 145 -6.14 -3.52 -13.59
C ALA A 145 -7.39 -2.96 -14.30
N VAL A 146 -7.86 -3.66 -15.34
CA VAL A 146 -9.06 -3.29 -16.08
C VAL A 146 -10.29 -3.45 -15.18
N GLY A 147 -11.26 -2.53 -15.28
CA GLY A 147 -12.52 -2.60 -14.57
C GLY A 147 -12.52 -2.01 -13.15
N ILE A 148 -11.38 -1.50 -12.66
CA ILE A 148 -11.33 -0.81 -11.37
C ILE A 148 -11.83 0.63 -11.46
N SER A 149 -12.79 0.98 -10.59
CA SER A 149 -13.43 2.29 -10.53
C SER A 149 -12.51 3.37 -9.94
N ILE A 150 -12.80 4.64 -10.23
CA ILE A 150 -12.04 5.78 -9.69
C ILE A 150 -12.01 5.79 -8.15
N PRO A 151 -13.14 5.55 -7.43
CA PRO A 151 -13.11 5.47 -5.96
C PRO A 151 -12.20 4.35 -5.42
N GLU A 152 -12.18 3.18 -6.06
CA GLU A 152 -11.28 2.08 -5.68
C GLU A 152 -9.81 2.43 -5.94
N LYS A 153 -9.51 3.07 -7.08
CA LYS A 153 -8.17 3.60 -7.38
C LYS A 153 -7.71 4.59 -6.30
N ASN A 154 -8.61 5.45 -5.81
CA ASN A 154 -8.29 6.40 -4.74
C ASN A 154 -7.93 5.69 -3.43
N ILE A 155 -8.61 4.60 -3.08
CA ILE A 155 -8.26 3.76 -1.92
C ILE A 155 -6.88 3.13 -2.10
N LEU A 156 -6.60 2.51 -3.26
CA LEU A 156 -5.30 1.91 -3.52
C LEU A 156 -4.17 2.94 -3.49
N ARG A 157 -4.41 4.14 -4.04
CA ARG A 157 -3.45 5.24 -3.97
C ARG A 157 -3.20 5.67 -2.52
N GLN A 158 -4.25 5.82 -1.72
CA GLN A 158 -4.07 6.19 -0.31
C GLN A 158 -3.29 5.12 0.46
N ARG A 159 -3.49 3.82 0.16
CA ARG A 159 -2.70 2.75 0.77
C ARG A 159 -1.22 2.84 0.37
N GLN A 160 -0.90 3.18 -0.89
CA GLN A 160 0.48 3.45 -1.28
C GLN A 160 1.08 4.61 -0.48
N GLU A 161 0.34 5.71 -0.30
CA GLU A 161 0.79 6.84 0.50
C GLU A 161 1.03 6.45 1.97
N ASN A 162 0.15 5.65 2.56
CA ASN A 162 0.32 5.13 3.93
C ASN A 162 1.59 4.27 4.06
N MET A 163 1.89 3.46 3.06
CA MET A 163 3.12 2.64 3.06
C MET A 163 4.38 3.47 2.81
N ARG A 164 4.31 4.52 1.99
CA ARG A 164 5.40 5.49 1.84
C ARG A 164 5.65 6.24 3.14
N GLN A 165 4.59 6.61 3.87
CA GLN A 165 4.70 7.21 5.20
C GLN A 165 5.34 6.23 6.20
N ALA A 166 4.90 4.97 6.23
CA ALA A 166 5.50 3.94 7.08
C ALA A 166 7.00 3.77 6.80
N LYS A 167 7.42 3.79 5.53
CA LYS A 167 8.85 3.75 5.15
C LYS A 167 9.62 4.96 5.68
N LYS A 168 9.06 6.16 5.57
CA LYS A 168 9.68 7.38 6.10
C LYS A 168 9.87 7.28 7.62
N LEU A 169 8.82 6.90 8.35
CA LEU A 169 8.87 6.71 9.79
C LEU A 169 9.90 5.63 10.19
N TYR A 170 9.99 4.55 9.41
CA TYR A 170 10.98 3.50 9.62
C TYR A 170 12.41 4.06 9.45
N MET A 171 12.66 4.83 8.40
CA MET A 171 13.97 5.47 8.18
C MET A 171 14.35 6.41 9.33
N ASP A 172 13.38 7.17 9.86
CA ASP A 172 13.62 8.05 11.00
C ASP A 172 13.95 7.26 12.26
N LEU A 173 13.29 6.12 12.50
CA LEU A 173 13.65 5.21 13.58
C LEU A 173 15.06 4.60 13.38
N GLN A 174 15.40 4.20 12.16
CA GLN A 174 16.74 3.69 11.83
C GLN A 174 17.83 4.75 12.10
N ARG A 175 17.58 6.02 11.72
CA ARG A 175 18.49 7.14 11.99
C ARG A 175 18.66 7.40 13.48
N LYS A 176 17.55 7.44 14.23
CA LYS A 176 17.58 7.57 15.70
C LYS A 176 18.40 6.45 16.34
N ALA A 177 18.20 5.21 15.91
CA ALA A 177 18.95 4.06 16.43
C ALA A 177 20.45 4.13 16.12
N LEU A 178 20.85 4.74 15.00
CA LEU A 178 22.24 4.93 14.59
C LEU A 178 22.86 6.24 15.12
N GLY A 179 22.10 7.09 15.82
CA GLY A 179 22.55 8.42 16.25
C GLY A 179 22.78 9.40 15.09
N LEU A 180 22.11 9.20 13.96
CA LEU A 180 22.17 10.08 12.78
C LEU A 180 21.09 11.18 12.87
N PRO A 181 21.34 12.37 12.30
CA PRO A 181 20.33 13.43 12.22
C PRO A 181 19.15 12.98 11.36
N LEU A 182 17.94 13.43 11.70
CA LEU A 182 16.74 13.10 10.94
C LEU A 182 16.78 13.71 9.54
N GLU A 183 16.03 13.14 8.61
CA GLU A 183 16.01 13.63 7.23
C GLU A 183 15.39 15.03 7.10
N THR A 184 14.42 15.34 7.97
CA THR A 184 13.82 16.67 8.08
C THR A 184 14.83 17.73 8.49
N ASP A 185 15.86 17.37 9.26
CA ASP A 185 16.86 18.32 9.75
C ASP A 185 17.88 18.68 8.66
N ARG A 186 18.06 17.81 7.66
CA ARG A 186 18.97 18.06 6.53
C ARG A 186 18.47 19.12 5.55
N GLY A 187 17.20 19.52 5.65
CA GLY A 187 16.61 20.63 4.89
C GLY A 187 16.79 22.00 5.54
N LEU A 188 17.26 22.06 6.79
CA LEU A 188 17.47 23.30 7.56
C LEU A 188 18.94 23.77 7.55
N GLU A 189 19.86 22.97 7.00
CA GLU A 189 21.30 23.29 6.88
C GLU A 189 21.72 23.61 5.43
N ARG A 190 20.87 24.31 4.65
CA ARG A 190 21.25 24.84 3.34
C ARG A 190 20.99 26.33 3.23
#